data_AF-A0A1N6AID7-F1
#
_entry.id   AF-A0A1N6AID7-F1
#
_cell.length_a   1.000
_cell.length_b   1.000
_cell.length_c   1.000
_cell.angle_alpha   90.00
_cell.angle_beta   90.00
_cell.angle_gamma   90.00
#
_symmetry.space_group_name_H-M   'P 1'
#
loop_
_entity.id
_entity.type
_entity.pdbx_description
1 polymer ?
#
loop_
_entity_poly.entity_id
_entity_poly.type
_entity_poly.pdbx_seq_one_letter_code
_entity_poly.pdbx_strand_id
1 'polypeptide(L)'
;MRTFRLVVSALVVCAALSACGDTDGPATPTPSGSSPATGQPSPSAQPSPSATVPSTPGPGTPTPSSPLKPPGGPTVPPPVGATELTGTITPGVEPNCVLLDGYLLLGGPRDVLRAGAKVTVTGRVEPGMMTTCQQGTPFVVEGAHRN
;
A
#
# COMPACT_ATOMS: atom_id res chain seq x y z
N MET A 1 -54.08 -0.83 -6.20
CA MET A 1 -53.28 -0.67 -7.44
C MET A 1 -51.79 -0.35 -7.21
N ARG A 2 -51.26 -0.27 -5.98
CA ARG A 2 -49.81 -0.10 -5.73
C ARG A 2 -49.09 -1.39 -5.34
N THR A 3 -49.81 -2.36 -4.78
CA THR A 3 -49.29 -3.68 -4.39
C THR A 3 -49.04 -4.62 -5.58
N PHE A 4 -49.81 -4.51 -6.66
CA PHE A 4 -49.60 -5.28 -7.88
C PHE A 4 -48.31 -4.93 -8.64
N ARG A 5 -47.75 -3.73 -8.43
CA ARG A 5 -46.49 -3.31 -9.08
C ARG A 5 -45.23 -3.89 -8.43
N LEU A 6 -45.34 -4.46 -7.23
CA LEU A 6 -44.20 -5.09 -6.54
C LEU A 6 -44.04 -6.58 -6.88
N VAL A 7 -45.11 -7.24 -7.35
CA VAL A 7 -45.08 -8.67 -7.70
C VAL A 7 -44.44 -8.92 -9.07
N VAL A 8 -44.59 -7.97 -10.00
CA VAL A 8 -44.07 -8.11 -11.38
C VAL A 8 -42.54 -7.96 -11.46
N SER A 9 -41.94 -7.10 -10.63
CA SER A 9 -40.49 -6.87 -10.62
C SER A 9 -39.69 -8.02 -10.01
N ALA A 10 -40.29 -8.82 -9.12
CA ALA A 10 -39.65 -9.99 -8.54
C ALA A 10 -39.51 -11.15 -9.54
N LEU A 11 -40.44 -11.27 -10.50
CA LEU A 11 -40.44 -12.37 -11.48
C LEU A 11 -39.41 -12.21 -12.62
N VAL A 12 -38.94 -10.99 -12.89
CA VAL A 12 -37.96 -10.71 -13.96
C VAL A 12 -36.51 -11.00 -13.54
N VAL A 13 -36.21 -10.96 -12.24
CA VAL A 13 -34.84 -11.23 -11.72
C VAL A 13 -34.51 -12.72 -11.68
N CYS A 14 -35.50 -13.60 -11.54
CA CYS A 14 -35.25 -15.05 -11.43
C CYS A 14 -34.93 -15.76 -12.76
N ALA A 15 -35.09 -15.11 -13.92
CA ALA A 15 -34.92 -15.76 -15.23
C ALA A 15 -33.54 -15.57 -15.89
N ALA A 16 -32.60 -14.84 -15.25
CA ALA A 16 -31.34 -14.42 -15.89
C ALA A 16 -30.05 -15.07 -15.35
N LEU A 17 -30.13 -16.10 -14.50
CA LEU A 17 -28.93 -16.77 -13.92
C LEU A 17 -28.65 -18.20 -14.44
N SER A 18 -29.40 -18.72 -15.41
CA SER A 18 -29.19 -20.07 -15.95
C SER A 18 -28.21 -20.09 -17.15
N ALA A 19 -26.96 -19.65 -16.94
CA ALA A 19 -25.88 -19.81 -17.92
C ALA A 19 -24.48 -19.70 -17.28
N CYS A 20 -24.13 -20.66 -16.42
CA CYS A 20 -22.77 -21.20 -16.26
C CYS A 20 -22.80 -22.27 -15.16
N GLY A 21 -22.77 -23.55 -15.55
CA GLY A 21 -22.71 -24.63 -14.58
C GLY A 21 -22.87 -26.03 -15.16
N ASP A 22 -22.42 -26.27 -16.40
CA ASP A 22 -22.30 -27.62 -16.95
C ASP A 22 -20.83 -28.01 -16.94
N THR A 23 -20.46 -28.90 -16.01
CA THR A 23 -19.45 -29.96 -16.22
C THR A 23 -19.66 -30.99 -15.11
N ASP A 24 -20.54 -31.95 -15.36
CA ASP A 24 -20.56 -33.23 -14.67
C ASP A 24 -19.54 -34.15 -15.36
N GLY A 25 -18.66 -34.73 -14.56
CA GLY A 25 -17.70 -35.73 -14.99
C GLY A 25 -17.26 -36.55 -13.77
N PRO A 26 -17.83 -37.74 -13.55
CA PRO A 26 -17.46 -38.60 -12.44
C PRO A 26 -16.39 -39.60 -12.88
N ALA A 27 -15.26 -39.68 -12.17
CA ALA A 27 -14.51 -40.92 -12.01
C ALA A 27 -13.43 -40.83 -10.91
N THR A 28 -13.82 -41.33 -9.73
CA THR A 28 -13.08 -42.30 -8.91
C THR A 28 -11.75 -41.89 -8.24
N PRO A 29 -11.65 -42.01 -6.89
CA PRO A 29 -10.38 -41.91 -6.18
C PRO A 29 -9.59 -43.23 -6.25
N THR A 30 -8.32 -43.17 -6.65
CA THR A 30 -7.35 -44.27 -6.48
C THR A 30 -6.24 -43.80 -5.53
N PRO A 31 -6.12 -44.39 -4.32
CA PRO A 31 -4.95 -44.22 -3.47
C PRO A 31 -3.87 -45.23 -3.89
N SER A 32 -2.70 -44.74 -4.27
CA SER A 32 -1.49 -45.54 -4.51
C SER A 32 -0.33 -44.54 -4.55
N GLY A 33 0.79 -44.65 -3.85
CA GLY A 33 1.32 -45.63 -2.93
C GLY A 33 2.71 -45.08 -2.58
N SER A 34 3.09 -45.13 -1.31
CA SER A 34 4.40 -44.70 -0.83
C SER A 34 5.53 -45.41 -1.58
N SER A 35 6.61 -44.70 -1.88
CA SER A 35 7.96 -45.26 -1.82
C SER A 35 9.01 -44.16 -1.58
N PRO A 36 9.94 -44.37 -0.63
CA PRO A 36 10.96 -43.40 -0.26
C PRO A 36 12.12 -43.43 -1.26
N ALA A 37 12.59 -42.27 -1.70
CA ALA A 37 13.85 -42.17 -2.43
C ALA A 37 15.01 -42.27 -1.42
N THR A 38 15.53 -43.49 -1.32
CA THR A 38 16.76 -43.88 -0.64
C THR A 38 17.95 -43.07 -1.16
N GLY A 39 18.80 -42.59 -0.25
CA GLY A 39 19.87 -41.66 -0.56
C GLY A 39 21.05 -42.23 -1.34
N GLN A 40 21.90 -41.30 -1.80
CA GLN A 40 23.31 -41.55 -2.04
C GLN A 40 24.12 -40.30 -1.71
N PRO A 41 25.03 -40.32 -0.72
CA PRO A 41 26.05 -39.30 -0.57
C PRO A 41 27.21 -39.64 -1.51
N SER A 42 27.74 -38.65 -2.24
CA SER A 42 29.07 -38.78 -2.84
C SER A 42 29.85 -37.48 -2.66
N PRO A 43 31.06 -37.54 -2.08
CA PRO A 43 31.85 -36.38 -1.69
C PRO A 43 32.70 -35.87 -2.85
N SER A 44 32.92 -34.56 -2.89
CA SER A 44 34.11 -34.00 -3.53
C SER A 44 34.53 -32.78 -2.73
N ALA A 45 35.50 -33.01 -1.86
CA ALA A 45 36.31 -31.98 -1.25
C ALA A 45 37.32 -31.48 -2.30
N GLN A 46 37.41 -30.16 -2.47
CA GLN A 46 38.69 -29.53 -2.79
C GLN A 46 38.75 -28.12 -2.16
N PRO A 47 39.86 -27.74 -1.48
CA PRO A 47 39.92 -26.56 -0.63
C PRO A 47 40.51 -25.30 -1.29
N SER A 48 40.11 -24.14 -0.73
CA SER A 48 40.84 -22.87 -0.50
C SER A 48 41.40 -22.03 -1.68
N PRO A 49 41.68 -20.71 -1.52
CA PRO A 49 41.75 -19.91 -0.28
C PRO A 49 40.99 -18.56 -0.24
N SER A 50 40.92 -18.06 0.99
CA SER A 50 40.68 -16.70 1.51
C SER A 50 40.63 -15.50 0.53
N ALA A 51 39.58 -14.71 0.68
CA ALA A 51 39.66 -13.26 0.57
C ALA A 51 38.98 -12.62 1.79
N THR A 52 39.80 -12.18 2.74
CA THR A 52 39.41 -11.26 3.82
C THR A 52 39.24 -9.87 3.23
N VAL A 53 38.06 -9.25 3.36
CA VAL A 53 37.97 -7.79 3.57
C VAL A 53 36.79 -7.46 4.51
N PRO A 54 37.00 -6.61 5.52
CA PRO A 54 35.95 -6.17 6.44
C PRO A 54 35.23 -4.90 5.94
N SER A 55 34.02 -4.67 6.48
CA SER A 55 33.40 -3.37 6.84
C SER A 55 31.95 -3.21 6.34
N THR A 56 31.00 -3.48 7.24
CA THR A 56 29.71 -2.78 7.37
C THR A 56 29.92 -1.31 7.79
N PRO A 57 28.91 -0.43 7.86
CA PRO A 57 27.64 -0.31 7.12
C PRO A 57 27.45 1.09 6.49
N GLY A 58 26.52 1.23 5.54
CA GLY A 58 26.02 2.54 5.14
C GLY A 58 24.75 2.46 4.29
N PRO A 59 23.55 2.52 4.88
CA PRO A 59 22.35 2.89 4.15
C PRO A 59 22.45 4.38 3.84
N GLY A 60 22.82 4.72 2.61
CA GLY A 60 22.66 6.09 2.10
C GLY A 60 21.19 6.46 2.15
N THR A 61 20.79 7.20 3.16
CA THR A 61 19.47 7.84 3.22
C THR A 61 19.42 8.86 2.09
N PRO A 62 18.45 8.83 1.17
CA PRO A 62 18.25 9.96 0.27
C PRO A 62 17.75 11.12 1.12
N THR A 63 18.57 12.15 1.29
CA THR A 63 18.15 13.42 1.89
C THR A 63 17.19 14.10 0.91
N PRO A 64 15.90 14.32 1.24
CA PRO A 64 15.03 15.11 0.39
C PRO A 64 15.50 16.58 0.44
N SER A 65 15.89 17.11 -0.72
CA SER A 65 16.23 18.52 -0.89
C SER A 65 15.00 19.38 -0.58
N SER A 66 15.06 20.17 0.50
CA SER A 66 14.01 21.15 0.83
C SER A 66 13.90 22.23 -0.25
N PRO A 67 12.68 22.59 -0.71
CA PRO A 67 12.48 23.77 -1.53
C PRO A 67 12.70 25.05 -0.72
N LEU A 68 13.30 26.08 -1.34
CA LEU A 68 13.49 27.40 -0.74
C LEU A 68 12.14 28.05 -0.42
N LYS A 69 11.99 28.53 0.82
CA LYS A 69 10.81 29.22 1.36
C LYS A 69 10.62 30.62 0.73
N PRO A 70 9.38 31.07 0.41
CA PRO A 70 9.09 32.48 0.10
C PRO A 70 9.05 33.36 1.37
N PRO A 71 9.24 34.70 1.25
CA PRO A 71 9.44 35.57 2.40
C PRO A 71 8.14 36.13 3.01
N GLY A 72 8.11 36.26 4.34
CA GLY A 72 7.41 37.37 5.03
C GLY A 72 6.18 37.03 5.89
N GLY A 73 6.40 36.68 7.16
CA GLY A 73 5.38 36.68 8.21
C GLY A 73 5.93 36.09 9.52
N PRO A 74 5.46 36.48 10.73
CA PRO A 74 5.85 35.83 11.98
C PRO A 74 5.37 34.37 11.93
N THR A 75 6.24 33.47 11.49
CA THR A 75 5.94 32.05 11.41
C THR A 75 6.52 31.42 12.65
N VAL A 76 5.69 30.79 13.47
CA VAL A 76 6.19 29.86 14.49
C VAL A 76 7.06 28.84 13.74
N PRO A 77 8.33 28.64 14.11
CA PRO A 77 9.18 27.67 13.45
C PRO A 77 8.53 26.29 13.54
N PRO A 78 8.63 25.46 12.49
CA PRO A 78 8.10 24.11 12.54
C PRO A 78 8.66 23.37 13.77
N PRO A 79 7.87 22.51 14.44
CA PRO A 79 8.37 21.63 15.48
C PRO A 79 9.65 20.91 15.02
N VAL A 80 10.60 20.68 15.91
CA VAL A 80 11.82 19.91 15.57
C VAL A 80 11.42 18.54 15.00
N GLY A 81 11.90 18.22 13.80
CA GLY A 81 11.52 17.01 13.06
C GLY A 81 10.27 17.13 12.18
N ALA A 82 9.68 18.32 12.06
CA ALA A 82 8.61 18.57 11.09
C ALA A 82 9.16 18.67 9.67
N THR A 83 8.55 17.91 8.75
CA THR A 83 8.85 17.88 7.32
C THR A 83 7.73 18.57 6.56
N GLU A 84 8.08 19.32 5.52
CA GLU A 84 7.13 19.94 4.59
C GLU A 84 7.16 19.19 3.25
N LEU A 85 6.00 18.79 2.74
CA LEU A 85 5.83 18.10 1.46
C LEU A 85 4.93 18.93 0.56
N THR A 86 5.29 19.07 -0.72
CA THR A 86 4.49 19.78 -1.71
C THR A 86 4.32 18.94 -2.96
N GLY A 87 3.10 18.86 -3.49
CA GLY A 87 2.85 18.11 -4.71
C GLY A 87 1.36 17.87 -4.96
N THR A 88 1.07 16.89 -5.81
CA THR A 88 -0.30 16.47 -6.12
C THR A 88 -0.63 15.20 -5.36
N ILE A 89 -1.77 15.22 -4.68
CA ILE A 89 -2.24 14.05 -3.94
C ILE A 89 -2.67 12.96 -4.92
N THR A 90 -2.18 11.74 -4.72
CA THR A 90 -2.63 10.56 -5.46
C THR A 90 -3.58 9.73 -4.59
N PRO A 91 -4.57 9.04 -5.19
CA PRO A 91 -5.38 8.09 -4.46
C PRO A 91 -4.52 6.87 -4.10
N GLY A 92 -4.81 6.28 -2.94
CA GLY A 92 -4.29 5.00 -2.53
C GLY A 92 -5.02 3.81 -3.15
N VAL A 93 -4.46 2.61 -3.01
CA VAL A 93 -5.10 1.36 -3.47
C VAL A 93 -6.33 1.01 -2.62
N GLU A 94 -6.31 1.42 -1.35
CA GLU A 94 -7.42 1.28 -0.42
C GLU A 94 -8.27 2.56 -0.36
N PRO A 95 -9.59 2.42 -0.13
CA PRO A 95 -10.49 3.56 -0.09
C PRO A 95 -10.11 4.53 1.03
N ASN A 96 -10.22 5.83 0.74
CA ASN A 96 -9.88 6.95 1.64
C ASN A 96 -8.39 7.13 1.96
N CYS A 97 -7.53 6.24 1.49
CA CYS A 97 -6.10 6.42 1.57
C CYS A 97 -5.66 7.41 0.50
N VAL A 98 -4.81 8.35 0.89
CA VAL A 98 -4.27 9.37 -0.01
C VAL A 98 -2.77 9.49 0.21
N LEU A 99 -2.02 9.62 -0.88
CA LEU A 99 -0.58 9.72 -0.85
C LEU A 99 -0.09 11.05 -1.40
N LEU A 100 1.06 11.48 -0.91
CA LEU A 100 1.82 12.58 -1.47
C LEU A 100 3.29 12.16 -1.52
N ASP A 101 3.85 12.08 -2.72
CA ASP A 101 5.26 11.70 -2.93
C ASP A 101 5.68 10.40 -2.20
N GLY A 102 4.81 9.38 -2.23
CA GLY A 102 5.06 8.09 -1.56
C GLY A 102 4.77 8.07 -0.06
N TYR A 103 4.37 9.19 0.55
CA TYR A 103 3.92 9.24 1.94
C TYR A 103 2.40 9.05 2.06
N LEU A 104 1.97 8.25 3.02
CA LEU A 104 0.56 8.09 3.38
C LEU A 104 0.13 9.21 4.33
N LEU A 105 -0.78 10.07 3.90
CA LEU A 105 -1.23 11.19 4.72
C LEU A 105 -2.27 10.74 5.76
N LEU A 106 -1.93 10.88 7.03
CA LEU A 106 -2.77 10.55 8.17
C LEU A 106 -3.28 11.80 8.87
N GLY A 107 -4.59 11.86 9.11
CA GLY A 107 -5.25 13.02 9.72
C GLY A 107 -5.49 14.17 8.72
N GLY A 108 -5.45 15.40 9.24
CA GLY A 108 -5.59 16.63 8.46
C GLY A 108 -7.01 16.96 7.94
N PRO A 109 -7.19 18.15 7.36
CA PRO A 109 -8.45 18.61 6.80
C PRO A 109 -8.80 17.85 5.51
N ARG A 110 -9.91 17.11 5.55
CA ARG A 110 -10.30 16.21 4.46
C ARG A 110 -10.76 16.95 3.21
N ASP A 111 -11.29 18.16 3.35
CA ASP A 111 -11.66 19.05 2.23
C ASP A 111 -10.43 19.50 1.40
N VAL A 112 -9.26 19.64 2.04
CA VAL A 112 -7.98 19.95 1.39
C VAL A 112 -7.32 18.68 0.85
N LEU A 113 -7.26 17.62 1.67
CA LEU A 113 -6.55 16.38 1.36
C LEU A 113 -7.40 15.43 0.49
N ARG A 114 -7.52 15.77 -0.80
CA ARG A 114 -8.26 15.01 -1.81
C ARG A 114 -7.36 14.60 -2.96
N ALA A 115 -7.57 13.40 -3.50
CA ALA A 115 -6.90 12.95 -4.71
C ALA A 115 -7.05 13.98 -5.84
N GLY A 116 -5.94 14.26 -6.53
CA GLY A 116 -5.83 15.28 -7.56
C GLY A 116 -5.60 16.71 -7.07
N ALA A 117 -5.76 16.99 -5.77
CA ALA A 117 -5.47 18.32 -5.22
C ALA A 117 -3.97 18.57 -5.17
N LYS A 118 -3.55 19.79 -5.55
CA LYS A 118 -2.19 20.27 -5.34
C LYS A 118 -2.12 20.98 -3.99
N VAL A 119 -1.23 20.51 -3.13
CA VAL A 119 -1.16 20.94 -1.73
C VAL A 119 0.27 21.07 -1.25
N THR A 120 0.41 21.84 -0.17
CA THR A 120 1.58 21.84 0.71
C THR A 120 1.12 21.41 2.10
N VAL A 121 1.78 20.38 2.64
CA VAL A 121 1.48 19.78 3.94
C VAL A 121 2.69 19.84 4.86
N THR A 122 2.46 20.09 6.13
CA THR A 122 3.47 20.01 7.19
C THR A 122 3.08 18.91 8.17
N GLY A 123 4.08 18.23 8.73
CA GLY A 123 3.84 17.13 9.66
C GLY A 123 5.09 16.32 9.97
N ARG A 124 4.91 15.08 10.42
CA ARG A 124 6.01 14.17 10.78
C ARG A 124 5.91 12.84 10.07
N VAL A 125 7.08 12.30 9.69
CA VAL A 125 7.20 10.95 9.14
C VAL A 125 7.24 9.94 10.30
N GLU A 126 6.35 8.97 10.30
CA GLU A 126 6.17 7.98 11.38
C GLU A 126 6.26 6.54 10.81
N PRO A 127 7.46 6.06 10.42
CA PRO A 127 7.61 4.80 9.69
C PRO A 127 7.20 3.56 10.48
N GLY A 128 7.21 3.63 11.83
CA GLY A 128 6.78 2.56 12.72
C GLY A 128 5.28 2.56 13.04
N MET A 129 4.52 3.51 12.52
CA MET A 129 3.09 3.63 12.81
C MET A 129 2.29 2.55 12.09
N MET A 130 1.42 1.85 12.82
CA MET A 130 0.48 0.92 12.23
C MET A 130 -0.58 1.67 11.43
N THR A 131 -0.85 1.21 10.21
CA THR A 131 -1.86 1.78 9.32
C THR A 131 -2.65 0.69 8.62
N THR A 132 -3.87 1.02 8.19
CA THR A 132 -4.70 0.08 7.41
C THR A 132 -4.32 0.07 5.93
N CYS A 133 -3.90 1.23 5.38
CA CYS A 133 -3.71 1.45 3.95
C CYS A 133 -2.56 0.66 3.28
N GLN A 134 -1.80 -0.14 4.04
CA GLN A 134 -0.69 -1.00 3.60
C GLN A 134 0.26 -0.44 2.53
N GLN A 135 0.39 0.89 2.43
CA GLN A 135 1.11 1.57 1.37
C GLN A 135 1.68 2.90 1.84
N GLY A 136 2.84 3.24 1.29
CA GLY A 136 3.56 4.45 1.62
C GLY A 136 4.13 4.48 3.03
N THR A 137 4.95 5.49 3.31
CA THR A 137 5.43 5.74 4.69
C THR A 137 4.42 6.64 5.41
N PRO A 138 3.93 6.28 6.61
CA PRO A 138 2.99 7.11 7.34
C PRO A 138 3.53 8.52 7.59
N PHE A 139 2.69 9.52 7.31
CA PHE A 139 2.98 10.93 7.55
C PHE A 139 1.80 11.56 8.30
N VAL A 140 2.03 11.93 9.55
CA VAL A 140 1.00 12.55 10.40
C VAL A 140 0.92 14.02 10.06
N VAL A 141 -0.21 14.44 9.49
CA VAL A 141 -0.44 15.81 9.03
C VAL A 141 -0.77 16.71 10.21
N GLU A 142 -0.03 17.81 10.33
CA GLU A 142 -0.24 18.88 11.31
C GLU A 142 -0.85 20.13 10.67
N GLY A 143 -0.50 20.40 9.41
CA GLY A 143 -1.03 21.51 8.62
C GLY A 143 -1.14 21.14 7.15
N ALA A 144 -2.14 21.67 6.46
CA ALA A 144 -2.33 21.48 5.03
C ALA A 144 -3.04 22.67 4.41
N HIS A 145 -2.61 23.08 3.22
CA HIS A 145 -3.30 24.06 2.40
C HIS A 145 -3.18 23.71 0.92
N ARG A 146 -4.13 24.20 0.11
CA ARG A 146 -4.09 24.08 -1.35
C ARG A 146 -3.16 25.14 -1.94
N ASN A 147 -2.51 24.80 -3.04
CA ASN A 147 -1.69 25.71 -3.84
C ASN A 147 -2.47 26.31 -5.00
#